data_AF-A0AAV0FD28-F1
#
_entry.id   AF-A0AAV0FD28-F1
#
_cell.length_a   1.000
_cell.length_b   1.000
_cell.length_c   1.000
_cell.angle_alpha   90.00
_cell.angle_beta   90.00
_cell.angle_gamma   90.00
#
_symmetry.space_group_name_H-M   'P 1'
#
loop_
_entity.id
_entity.type
_entity.pdbx_description
1 polymer ?
#
loop_
_entity_poly.entity_id
_entity_poly.type
_entity_poly.pdbx_seq_one_letter_code
_entity_poly.pdbx_strand_id
1 'polypeptide(L)'
;MEVLIDSKLDPFLLPVLQGSFHNFQAAIGKDIIDVTLIARRCNRRTGTRMWRRGADSDGYVANFVESEQILLMNGFTASFVQVRGSIPLLWDQIVDLTYKPKFEIVRQEEAPRVIERHFLDLRKKYGNVIAIDLVNKLGGEGRLSERFCNAMQHSASEEVKYLHFDFHHMCGHVHFENLSILYDQIEGFLTKNRYFLLNEKGEKVETQLGVVRTNCIDCLDRTNVTQSMIGRKMLEFQFKRLGIFSADETISSHPNLDESFKKLWADHGDDISIQYSGTPALKGDFVRCGQRTAHGIMADGYNALKRYYLNNFQDGTKQDAIDLLQGHYIVSVARDTMQSSQRGGIEAVASFPVAFALIMLGLFLAALSLRQVRNDPWNLLFSMIWASMSVGIAAFVKANGRAFCNRPRLHQPRR
;
A
#
# COMPACT_ATOMS: atom_id res chain seq x y z
N MET A 1 16.01 24.83 -2.72
CA MET A 1 16.72 24.18 -3.83
C MET A 1 17.21 25.22 -4.82
N GLU A 2 16.36 26.16 -5.25
CA GLU A 2 16.74 27.30 -6.13
C GLU A 2 17.99 28.05 -5.65
N VAL A 3 18.07 28.44 -4.38
CA VAL A 3 19.27 29.10 -3.82
C VAL A 3 20.57 28.29 -4.01
N LEU A 4 20.51 26.96 -3.96
CA LEU A 4 21.68 26.09 -4.15
C LEU A 4 22.05 25.99 -5.64
N ILE A 5 21.05 25.95 -6.51
CA ILE A 5 21.21 25.96 -7.97
C ILE A 5 21.78 27.32 -8.42
N ASP A 6 21.23 28.42 -7.92
CA ASP A 6 21.71 29.79 -8.18
C ASP A 6 23.16 29.99 -7.70
N SER A 7 23.54 29.26 -6.64
CA SER A 7 24.91 29.23 -6.10
C SER A 7 25.86 28.28 -6.85
N LYS A 8 25.43 27.67 -7.97
CA LYS A 8 26.21 26.70 -8.77
C LYS A 8 26.68 25.48 -7.97
N LEU A 9 25.89 25.07 -6.99
CA LEU A 9 26.13 23.86 -6.19
C LEU A 9 25.37 22.64 -6.74
N ASP A 10 24.78 22.75 -7.93
CA ASP A 10 24.08 21.68 -8.61
C ASP A 10 24.90 20.38 -8.77
N PRO A 11 26.25 20.37 -8.95
CA PRO A 11 27.01 19.12 -9.01
C PRO A 11 27.00 18.34 -7.68
N PHE A 12 26.69 19.00 -6.56
CA PHE A 12 26.58 18.38 -5.24
C PHE A 12 25.15 17.95 -4.91
N LEU A 13 24.16 18.31 -5.74
CA LEU A 13 22.77 17.93 -5.56
C LEU A 13 22.52 16.57 -6.22
N LEU A 14 22.60 15.49 -5.45
CA LEU A 14 22.26 14.15 -5.91
C LEU A 14 20.81 13.79 -5.52
N PRO A 15 19.86 13.70 -6.49
CA PRO A 15 18.52 13.23 -6.20
C PRO A 15 18.52 11.75 -5.83
N VAL A 16 17.91 11.41 -4.70
CA VAL A 16 17.76 10.02 -4.24
C VAL A 16 16.29 9.64 -4.29
N LEU A 17 16.03 8.43 -4.74
CA LEU A 17 14.69 7.89 -4.91
C LEU A 17 14.37 6.86 -3.82
N GLN A 18 13.20 7.02 -3.20
CA GLN A 18 12.62 5.98 -2.35
C GLN A 18 11.67 5.12 -3.17
N GLY A 19 11.93 3.82 -3.25
CA GLY A 19 11.10 2.88 -3.99
C GLY A 19 11.83 1.57 -4.27
N SER A 20 11.77 1.07 -5.49
CA SER A 20 12.40 -0.20 -5.90
C SER A 20 13.03 -0.07 -7.27
N PHE A 21 14.07 -0.84 -7.52
CA PHE A 21 14.67 -1.00 -8.85
C PHE A 21 14.95 -2.49 -9.05
N HIS A 22 14.39 -3.05 -10.10
CA HIS A 22 14.64 -4.43 -10.51
C HIS A 22 14.77 -4.50 -12.02
N ASN A 23 15.62 -5.40 -12.50
CA ASN A 23 15.75 -5.68 -13.94
C ASN A 23 15.94 -7.17 -14.18
N PHE A 24 15.61 -7.60 -15.39
CA PHE A 24 16.03 -8.90 -15.90
C PHE A 24 16.30 -8.81 -17.40
N GLN A 25 17.14 -9.73 -17.88
CA GLN A 25 17.37 -9.94 -19.30
C GLN A 25 16.85 -11.32 -19.70
N ALA A 26 16.23 -11.40 -20.88
CA ALA A 26 15.73 -12.65 -21.43
C ALA A 26 16.03 -12.71 -22.93
N ALA A 27 16.25 -13.92 -23.43
CA ALA A 27 16.39 -14.17 -24.87
C ALA A 27 15.06 -14.69 -25.43
N ILE A 28 14.58 -14.08 -26.51
CA ILE A 28 13.42 -14.53 -27.28
C ILE A 28 13.92 -14.81 -28.70
N GLY A 29 14.12 -16.08 -29.02
CA GLY A 29 14.76 -16.47 -30.28
C GLY A 29 16.18 -15.94 -30.37
N LYS A 30 16.41 -14.96 -31.28
CA LYS A 30 17.73 -14.32 -31.48
C LYS A 30 17.85 -12.98 -30.76
N ASP A 31 16.74 -12.41 -30.31
CA ASP A 31 16.69 -11.09 -29.72
C ASP A 31 16.91 -11.17 -28.22
N ILE A 32 17.70 -10.25 -27.69
CA ILE A 32 17.90 -10.08 -26.25
C ILE A 32 17.09 -8.87 -25.82
N ILE A 33 16.25 -9.07 -24.81
CA ILE A 33 15.44 -8.02 -24.21
C ILE A 33 15.92 -7.72 -22.80
N ASP A 34 15.88 -6.45 -22.43
CA ASP A 34 16.11 -5.99 -21.06
C ASP A 34 14.85 -5.28 -20.57
N VAL A 35 14.27 -5.81 -19.49
CA VAL A 35 13.06 -5.27 -18.86
C VAL A 35 13.43 -4.78 -17.48
N THR A 36 13.22 -3.48 -17.27
CA THR A 36 13.48 -2.80 -16.00
C THR A 36 12.15 -2.30 -15.40
N LEU A 37 11.98 -2.47 -14.09
CA LEU A 37 10.84 -1.95 -13.33
C LEU A 37 11.32 -1.04 -12.21
N ILE A 38 10.91 0.23 -12.27
CA ILE A 38 11.25 1.25 -11.29
C ILE A 38 9.99 1.67 -10.54
N ALA A 39 10.09 1.73 -9.22
CA ALA A 39 9.05 2.30 -8.37
C ALA A 39 9.54 3.59 -7.73
N ARG A 40 8.68 4.60 -7.68
CA ARG A 40 8.99 5.91 -7.12
C ARG A 40 7.88 6.32 -6.16
N ARG A 41 8.18 6.37 -4.87
CA ARG A 41 7.22 6.77 -3.84
C ARG A 41 7.24 8.29 -3.69
N CYS A 42 6.05 8.90 -3.66
CA CYS A 42 5.91 10.33 -3.42
C CYS A 42 6.24 10.66 -1.97
N ASN A 43 6.98 11.76 -1.76
CA ASN A 43 7.33 12.26 -0.43
C ASN A 43 6.29 13.24 0.16
N ARG A 44 5.31 13.71 -0.62
CA ARG A 44 4.36 14.76 -0.17
C ARG A 44 3.42 14.34 0.96
N ARG A 45 3.02 13.06 1.01
CA ARG A 45 2.15 12.51 2.06
C ARG A 45 2.62 11.12 2.48
N THR A 46 3.84 11.03 3.00
CA THR A 46 4.34 9.74 3.51
C THR A 46 3.78 9.43 4.90
N GLY A 47 3.84 8.15 5.23
CA GLY A 47 3.58 7.68 6.56
C GLY A 47 3.34 6.18 6.60
N THR A 48 3.14 5.69 7.82
CA THR A 48 2.88 4.28 8.09
C THR A 48 1.42 3.92 7.83
N ARG A 49 1.17 2.62 7.57
CA ARG A 49 -0.09 2.12 7.02
C ARG A 49 -1.34 2.55 7.78
N MET A 50 -1.31 2.61 9.10
CA MET A 50 -2.49 2.94 9.92
C MET A 50 -2.50 4.39 10.43
N TRP A 51 -1.38 5.10 10.35
CA TRP A 51 -1.27 6.50 10.80
C TRP A 51 -1.39 7.50 9.66
N ARG A 52 -1.22 7.07 8.42
CA ARG A 52 -1.37 7.92 7.24
C ARG A 52 -2.15 7.20 6.14
N ARG A 53 -3.42 7.59 5.99
CA ARG A 53 -4.29 7.15 4.89
C ARG A 53 -4.99 8.34 4.25
N GLY A 54 -5.65 8.07 3.13
CA GLY A 54 -6.39 9.09 2.40
C GLY A 54 -5.52 10.18 1.81
N ALA A 55 -6.17 11.29 1.47
CA ALA A 55 -5.55 12.52 1.02
C ALA A 55 -5.41 13.56 2.15
N ASP A 56 -4.59 14.58 1.94
CA ASP A 56 -4.72 15.86 2.65
C ASP A 56 -5.69 16.81 1.92
N SER A 57 -5.86 18.01 2.48
CA SER A 57 -6.67 19.08 1.90
C SER A 57 -6.13 19.60 0.56
N ASP A 58 -4.87 19.33 0.22
CA ASP A 58 -4.24 19.75 -1.03
C ASP A 58 -4.33 18.68 -2.12
N GLY A 59 -4.88 17.50 -1.80
CA GLY A 59 -5.09 16.41 -2.74
C GLY A 59 -3.89 15.48 -2.86
N TYR A 60 -2.88 15.58 -2.00
CA TYR A 60 -1.80 14.59 -1.98
C TYR A 60 -2.26 13.37 -1.22
N VAL A 61 -2.12 12.19 -1.84
CA VAL A 61 -2.57 10.91 -1.28
C VAL A 61 -1.44 10.18 -0.60
N ALA A 62 -1.78 9.47 0.47
CA ALA A 62 -0.84 8.58 1.15
C ALA A 62 -0.44 7.42 0.24
N ASN A 63 0.79 6.93 0.43
CA ASN A 63 1.35 5.80 -0.31
C ASN A 63 1.23 5.93 -1.84
N PHE A 64 1.38 7.15 -2.38
CA PHE A 64 1.43 7.34 -3.83
C PHE A 64 2.72 6.75 -4.39
N VAL A 65 2.60 5.86 -5.38
CA VAL A 65 3.72 5.21 -6.06
C VAL A 65 3.52 5.28 -7.56
N GLU A 66 4.53 5.75 -8.26
CA GLU A 66 4.66 5.66 -9.71
C GLU A 66 5.50 4.43 -10.04
N SER A 67 4.94 3.50 -10.83
CA SER A 67 5.62 2.30 -11.31
C SER A 67 5.85 2.44 -12.81
N GLU A 68 7.11 2.38 -13.24
CA GLU A 68 7.51 2.50 -14.63
C GLU A 68 8.20 1.23 -15.10
N GLN A 69 7.64 0.64 -16.15
CA GLN A 69 8.20 -0.50 -16.85
C GLN A 69 8.91 -0.02 -18.11
N ILE A 70 10.20 -0.28 -18.20
CA ILE A 70 11.07 0.10 -19.32
C ILE A 70 11.48 -1.17 -20.05
N LEU A 71 11.34 -1.17 -21.37
CA LEU A 71 11.82 -2.22 -22.27
C LEU A 71 12.91 -1.62 -23.16
N LEU A 72 14.08 -2.25 -23.14
CA LEU A 72 15.22 -1.94 -24.02
C LEU A 72 15.46 -3.15 -24.91
N MET A 73 15.49 -2.90 -26.22
CA MET A 73 15.58 -3.98 -27.20
C MET A 73 15.96 -3.47 -28.58
N ASN A 74 16.99 -4.04 -29.20
CA ASN A 74 17.42 -3.70 -30.56
C ASN A 74 17.53 -2.19 -30.82
N GLY A 75 18.03 -1.42 -29.84
CA GLY A 75 18.11 0.05 -29.92
C GLY A 75 16.80 0.81 -29.64
N PHE A 76 15.65 0.14 -29.61
CA PHE A 76 14.39 0.72 -29.16
C PHE A 76 14.34 0.83 -27.64
N THR A 77 13.73 1.90 -27.16
CA THR A 77 13.43 2.09 -25.73
C THR A 77 11.96 2.41 -25.58
N ALA A 78 11.21 1.54 -24.92
CA ALA A 78 9.82 1.77 -24.57
C ALA A 78 9.68 1.99 -23.06
N SER A 79 8.79 2.89 -22.65
CA SER A 79 8.44 3.11 -21.23
C SER A 79 6.92 3.17 -21.06
N PHE A 80 6.43 2.52 -20.02
CA PHE A 80 5.04 2.55 -19.61
C PHE A 80 4.90 2.82 -18.12
N VAL A 81 4.17 3.88 -17.79
CA VAL A 81 3.97 4.35 -16.42
C VAL A 81 2.55 4.03 -15.94
N GLN A 82 2.45 3.54 -14.71
CA GLN A 82 1.20 3.38 -13.96
C GLN A 82 1.35 4.01 -12.58
N VAL A 83 0.24 4.43 -11.97
CA VAL A 83 0.27 5.00 -10.61
C VAL A 83 -0.66 4.23 -9.67
N ARG A 84 -0.29 4.19 -8.40
CA ARG A 84 -1.16 3.71 -7.32
C ARG A 84 -1.10 4.65 -6.13
N GLY A 85 -2.12 4.62 -5.28
CA GLY A 85 -2.12 5.40 -4.05
C GLY A 85 -3.45 5.29 -3.31
N SER A 86 -3.46 5.76 -2.05
CA SER A 86 -4.65 5.72 -1.20
C SER A 86 -5.84 6.44 -1.87
N ILE A 87 -7.05 6.06 -1.46
CA ILE A 87 -8.29 6.67 -1.96
C ILE A 87 -8.26 8.18 -1.63
N PRO A 88 -8.46 9.08 -2.61
CA PRO A 88 -8.29 10.53 -2.44
C PRO A 88 -9.46 11.18 -1.69
N LEU A 89 -9.72 10.68 -0.49
CA LEU A 89 -10.68 11.21 0.47
C LEU A 89 -9.95 11.52 1.78
N LEU A 90 -10.53 12.38 2.60
CA LEU A 90 -10.05 12.61 3.96
C LEU A 90 -10.60 11.49 4.85
N TRP A 91 -9.78 10.49 5.18
CA TRP A 91 -10.19 9.38 6.05
C TRP A 91 -9.01 8.76 6.79
N ASP A 92 -9.31 8.25 7.98
CA ASP A 92 -8.35 7.63 8.88
C ASP A 92 -8.80 6.22 9.29
N GLN A 93 -7.82 5.40 9.67
CA GLN A 93 -8.03 4.06 10.21
C GLN A 93 -7.02 3.81 11.33
N ILE A 94 -7.29 4.43 12.48
CA ILE A 94 -6.37 4.42 13.62
C ILE A 94 -6.44 3.09 14.36
N VAL A 95 -5.28 2.58 14.78
CA VAL A 95 -5.15 1.32 15.55
C VAL A 95 -5.78 1.41 16.94
N ASP A 96 -6.48 0.34 17.31
CA ASP A 96 -7.18 0.20 18.59
C ASP A 96 -7.02 -1.23 19.20
N LEU A 97 -5.94 -1.94 18.85
CA LEU A 97 -5.71 -3.38 19.09
C LEU A 97 -6.67 -4.34 18.36
N THR A 98 -7.72 -3.85 17.69
CA THR A 98 -8.55 -4.71 16.85
C THR A 98 -7.78 -5.12 15.59
N TYR A 99 -7.98 -6.36 15.12
CA TYR A 99 -7.35 -6.85 13.90
C TYR A 99 -7.67 -5.98 12.66
N LYS A 100 -8.92 -5.49 12.57
CA LYS A 100 -9.37 -4.56 11.53
C LYS A 100 -10.06 -3.35 12.20
N PRO A 101 -9.33 -2.24 12.44
CA PRO A 101 -9.92 -1.03 13.00
C PRO A 101 -10.96 -0.42 12.06
N LYS A 102 -11.89 0.36 12.61
CA LYS A 102 -12.95 1.02 11.82
C LYS A 102 -12.39 2.20 11.03
N PHE A 103 -13.01 2.47 9.87
CA PHE A 103 -12.72 3.65 9.06
C PHE A 103 -13.55 4.84 9.55
N GLU A 104 -12.92 6.00 9.65
CA GLU A 104 -13.58 7.27 9.95
C GLU A 104 -13.32 8.22 8.78
N ILE A 105 -14.38 8.63 8.07
CA ILE A 105 -14.29 9.65 7.02
C ILE A 105 -14.41 11.00 7.70
N VAL A 106 -13.42 11.86 7.47
CA VAL A 106 -13.27 13.16 8.11
C VAL A 106 -13.65 14.23 7.11
N ARG A 107 -14.40 15.26 7.52
CA ARG A 107 -14.71 16.45 6.70
C ARG A 107 -15.24 16.09 5.31
N GLN A 108 -16.38 15.40 5.30
CA GLN A 108 -16.98 14.86 4.08
C GLN A 108 -17.34 15.97 3.07
N GLU A 109 -17.64 17.16 3.56
CA GLU A 109 -17.90 18.38 2.80
C GLU A 109 -16.71 18.82 1.93
N GLU A 110 -15.47 18.50 2.33
CA GLU A 110 -14.27 18.85 1.56
C GLU A 110 -13.93 17.83 0.47
N ALA A 111 -14.61 16.67 0.43
CA ALA A 111 -14.27 15.56 -0.47
C ALA A 111 -14.25 15.95 -1.96
N PRO A 112 -15.24 16.68 -2.52
CA PRO A 112 -15.19 17.07 -3.94
C PRO A 112 -13.96 17.93 -4.28
N ARG A 113 -13.63 18.89 -3.40
CA ARG A 113 -12.47 19.77 -3.55
C ARG A 113 -11.14 19.01 -3.53
N VAL A 114 -11.01 18.04 -2.62
CA VAL A 114 -9.81 17.20 -2.50
C VAL A 114 -9.64 16.31 -3.74
N ILE A 115 -10.72 15.71 -4.24
CA ILE A 115 -10.69 14.90 -5.46
C ILE A 115 -10.34 15.76 -6.66
N GLU A 116 -10.97 16.92 -6.83
CA GLU A 116 -10.71 17.80 -7.95
C GLU A 116 -9.23 18.19 -7.99
N ARG A 117 -8.66 18.65 -6.87
CA ARG A 117 -7.22 18.96 -6.76
C ARG A 117 -6.34 17.77 -7.10
N HIS A 118 -6.67 16.60 -6.58
CA HIS A 118 -5.90 15.38 -6.82
C HIS A 118 -5.86 15.00 -8.31
N PHE A 119 -7.02 14.96 -8.98
CA PHE A 119 -7.10 14.59 -10.39
C PHE A 119 -6.61 15.70 -11.33
N LEU A 120 -6.68 16.97 -10.92
CA LEU A 120 -6.02 18.06 -11.64
C LEU A 120 -4.49 17.89 -11.65
N ASP A 121 -3.88 17.52 -10.52
CA ASP A 121 -2.42 17.25 -10.45
C ASP A 121 -2.04 16.06 -11.35
N LEU A 122 -2.83 14.98 -11.32
CA LEU A 122 -2.62 13.83 -12.19
C LEU A 122 -2.78 14.17 -13.67
N ARG A 123 -3.79 14.96 -14.04
CA ARG A 123 -4.00 15.37 -15.44
C ARG A 123 -2.85 16.22 -15.96
N LYS A 124 -2.39 17.18 -15.15
CA LYS A 124 -1.26 18.05 -15.52
C LYS A 124 0.01 17.24 -15.75
N LYS A 125 0.23 16.16 -14.99
CA LYS A 125 1.45 15.35 -15.07
C LYS A 125 1.38 14.24 -16.13
N TYR A 126 0.23 13.59 -16.28
CA TYR A 126 0.13 12.36 -17.08
C TYR A 126 -0.90 12.41 -18.21
N GLY A 127 -1.69 13.48 -18.34
CA GLY A 127 -2.77 13.57 -19.32
C GLY A 127 -4.05 12.86 -18.85
N ASN A 128 -4.63 12.00 -19.69
CA ASN A 128 -5.87 11.31 -19.33
C ASN A 128 -5.67 10.36 -18.14
N VAL A 129 -6.67 10.21 -17.29
CA VAL A 129 -6.60 9.36 -16.10
C VAL A 129 -7.78 8.41 -16.08
N ILE A 130 -7.52 7.12 -15.86
CA ILE A 130 -8.55 6.17 -15.44
C ILE A 130 -8.25 5.70 -14.02
N ALA A 131 -9.19 5.95 -13.11
CA ALA A 131 -9.12 5.50 -11.72
C ALA A 131 -9.85 4.16 -11.57
N ILE A 132 -9.10 3.11 -11.21
CA ILE A 132 -9.61 1.77 -10.95
C ILE A 132 -9.70 1.57 -9.44
N ASP A 133 -10.92 1.46 -8.92
CA ASP A 133 -11.21 1.18 -7.53
C ASP A 133 -11.43 -0.32 -7.28
N LEU A 134 -10.51 -0.96 -6.57
CA LEU A 134 -10.50 -2.41 -6.27
C LEU A 134 -11.13 -2.76 -4.90
N VAL A 135 -11.89 -1.83 -4.33
CA VAL A 135 -12.47 -1.92 -2.99
C VAL A 135 -13.75 -2.75 -2.99
N ASN A 136 -13.99 -3.47 -1.90
CA ASN A 136 -15.15 -4.35 -1.77
C ASN A 136 -16.43 -3.52 -1.63
N LYS A 137 -17.53 -3.95 -2.26
CA LYS A 137 -18.83 -3.27 -2.12
C LYS A 137 -19.47 -3.46 -0.75
N LEU A 138 -19.04 -4.46 0.01
CA LEU A 138 -19.66 -4.83 1.29
C LEU A 138 -18.93 -4.23 2.50
N GLY A 139 -19.71 -3.88 3.53
CA GLY A 139 -19.22 -3.43 4.83
C GLY A 139 -18.60 -2.02 4.81
N GLY A 140 -17.62 -1.80 5.69
CA GLY A 140 -16.95 -0.50 5.83
C GLY A 140 -16.19 -0.05 4.58
N GLU A 141 -15.71 -1.02 3.78
CA GLU A 141 -15.04 -0.78 2.49
C GLU A 141 -16.03 -0.20 1.46
N GLY A 142 -17.24 -0.76 1.42
CA GLY A 142 -18.31 -0.33 0.51
C GLY A 142 -18.71 1.12 0.71
N ARG A 143 -18.86 1.56 1.97
CA ARG A 143 -19.17 2.97 2.29
C ARG A 143 -18.08 3.92 1.77
N LEU A 144 -16.82 3.52 1.84
CA LEU A 144 -15.71 4.34 1.36
C LEU A 144 -15.70 4.41 -0.18
N SER A 145 -15.95 3.29 -0.84
CA SER A 145 -16.07 3.22 -2.31
C SER A 145 -17.27 4.02 -2.82
N GLU A 146 -18.43 3.94 -2.16
CA GLU A 146 -19.62 4.73 -2.50
C GLU A 146 -19.34 6.24 -2.40
N ARG A 147 -18.70 6.67 -1.31
CA ARG A 147 -18.31 8.08 -1.14
C ARG A 147 -17.31 8.53 -2.20
N PHE A 148 -16.35 7.67 -2.55
CA PHE A 148 -15.38 7.98 -3.60
C PHE A 148 -16.07 8.10 -4.96
N CYS A 149 -16.97 7.18 -5.31
CA CYS A 149 -17.78 7.21 -6.52
C CYS A 149 -18.60 8.51 -6.62
N ASN A 150 -19.32 8.87 -5.57
CA ASN A 150 -20.15 10.08 -5.55
C ASN A 150 -19.31 11.36 -5.70
N ALA A 151 -18.14 11.42 -5.08
CA ALA A 151 -17.26 12.57 -5.19
C ALA A 151 -16.56 12.62 -6.58
N MET A 152 -16.28 11.46 -7.21
CA MET A 152 -15.78 11.39 -8.59
C MET A 152 -16.76 11.89 -9.64
N GLN A 153 -18.08 11.82 -9.40
CA GLN A 153 -19.09 12.33 -10.35
C GLN A 153 -18.88 13.81 -10.71
N HIS A 154 -18.33 14.60 -9.77
CA HIS A 154 -18.06 16.03 -9.99
C HIS A 154 -16.81 16.29 -10.84
N SER A 155 -15.86 15.34 -10.86
CA SER A 155 -14.61 15.44 -11.63
C SER A 155 -14.59 14.54 -12.87
N ALA A 156 -15.65 13.76 -13.07
CA ALA A 156 -15.79 12.86 -14.20
C ALA A 156 -15.87 13.67 -15.51
N SER A 157 -15.01 13.32 -16.45
CA SER A 157 -14.91 13.95 -17.77
C SER A 157 -14.44 12.93 -18.78
N GLU A 158 -14.36 13.28 -20.06
CA GLU A 158 -13.76 12.37 -21.06
C GLU A 158 -12.30 12.02 -20.74
N GLU A 159 -11.59 12.93 -20.08
CA GLU A 159 -10.19 12.77 -19.68
C GLU A 159 -10.03 12.06 -18.32
N VAL A 160 -11.04 12.08 -17.45
CA VAL A 160 -11.00 11.42 -16.13
C VAL A 160 -12.14 10.44 -15.99
N LYS A 161 -11.80 9.16 -16.05
CA LYS A 161 -12.75 8.05 -15.93
C LYS A 161 -12.61 7.37 -14.57
N TYR A 162 -13.73 6.93 -14.03
CA TYR A 162 -13.81 6.12 -12.82
C TYR A 162 -14.35 4.73 -13.17
N LEU A 163 -13.69 3.70 -12.68
CA LEU A 163 -14.09 2.30 -12.84
C LEU A 163 -14.02 1.59 -11.50
N HIS A 164 -15.16 1.09 -11.03
CA HIS A 164 -15.22 0.24 -9.84
C HIS A 164 -15.15 -1.23 -10.24
N PHE A 165 -14.26 -2.00 -9.60
CA PHE A 165 -14.11 -3.44 -9.81
C PHE A 165 -13.98 -4.14 -8.45
N ASP A 166 -15.00 -4.90 -8.03
CA ASP A 166 -14.96 -5.62 -6.76
C ASP A 166 -14.01 -6.81 -6.84
N PHE A 167 -12.74 -6.58 -6.46
CA PHE A 167 -11.69 -7.59 -6.54
C PHE A 167 -12.00 -8.82 -5.68
N HIS A 168 -12.63 -8.66 -4.52
CA HIS A 168 -12.94 -9.81 -3.65
C HIS A 168 -14.06 -10.67 -4.20
N HIS A 169 -15.10 -10.06 -4.74
CA HIS A 169 -16.20 -10.81 -5.34
C HIS A 169 -15.76 -11.48 -6.65
N MET A 170 -15.02 -10.75 -7.49
CA MET A 170 -14.64 -11.22 -8.82
C MET A 170 -13.48 -12.20 -8.78
N CYS A 171 -12.40 -11.91 -8.04
CA CYS A 171 -11.20 -12.76 -8.02
C CYS A 171 -11.12 -13.68 -6.79
N GLY A 172 -11.80 -13.32 -5.69
CA GLY A 172 -11.80 -14.11 -4.47
C GLY A 172 -10.40 -14.47 -3.97
N HIS A 173 -10.23 -15.75 -3.65
CA HIS A 173 -8.95 -16.30 -3.21
C HIS A 173 -8.16 -17.01 -4.33
N VAL A 174 -8.80 -17.31 -5.47
CA VAL A 174 -8.30 -18.26 -6.48
C VAL A 174 -8.57 -17.83 -7.93
N HIS A 175 -9.63 -17.07 -8.22
CA HIS A 175 -10.12 -16.78 -9.59
C HIS A 175 -9.52 -15.52 -10.20
N PHE A 176 -8.20 -15.43 -10.23
CA PHE A 176 -7.52 -14.26 -10.79
C PHE A 176 -7.59 -14.16 -12.31
N GLU A 177 -8.02 -15.22 -13.00
CA GLU A 177 -8.38 -15.20 -14.42
C GLU A 177 -9.42 -14.13 -14.73
N ASN A 178 -10.32 -13.82 -13.78
CA ASN A 178 -11.34 -12.78 -13.91
C ASN A 178 -10.77 -11.35 -13.98
N LEU A 179 -9.45 -11.18 -13.85
CA LEU A 179 -8.79 -9.91 -14.17
C LEU A 179 -8.80 -9.60 -15.67
N SER A 180 -9.01 -10.60 -16.53
CA SER A 180 -9.27 -10.37 -17.97
C SER A 180 -10.49 -9.48 -18.16
N ILE A 181 -11.55 -9.67 -17.38
CA ILE A 181 -12.77 -8.85 -17.43
C ILE A 181 -12.45 -7.37 -17.16
N LEU A 182 -11.57 -7.10 -16.20
CA LEU A 182 -11.10 -5.74 -15.92
C LEU A 182 -10.27 -5.20 -17.10
N TYR A 183 -9.40 -6.03 -17.67
CA TYR A 183 -8.59 -5.65 -18.82
C TYR A 183 -9.47 -5.26 -20.02
N ASP A 184 -10.48 -6.06 -20.36
CA ASP A 184 -11.39 -5.82 -21.48
C ASP A 184 -12.10 -4.46 -21.35
N GLN A 185 -12.41 -4.03 -20.12
CA GLN A 185 -13.02 -2.72 -19.85
C GLN A 185 -12.06 -1.54 -20.02
N ILE A 186 -10.74 -1.75 -19.85
CA ILE A 186 -9.73 -0.68 -19.90
C ILE A 186 -8.86 -0.73 -21.16
N GLU A 187 -8.93 -1.80 -21.96
CA GLU A 187 -8.11 -1.99 -23.16
C GLU A 187 -8.24 -0.80 -24.12
N GLY A 188 -9.47 -0.35 -24.38
CA GLY A 188 -9.71 0.83 -25.23
C GLY A 188 -9.04 2.10 -24.68
N PHE A 189 -8.93 2.24 -23.36
CA PHE A 189 -8.19 3.35 -22.74
C PHE A 189 -6.68 3.18 -22.94
N LEU A 190 -6.13 1.98 -22.73
CA LEU A 190 -4.70 1.70 -22.89
C LEU A 190 -4.24 1.95 -24.33
N THR A 191 -4.98 1.44 -25.32
CA THR A 191 -4.68 1.62 -26.74
C THR A 191 -4.75 3.09 -27.15
N LYS A 192 -5.75 3.84 -26.67
CA LYS A 192 -5.89 5.29 -26.95
C LYS A 192 -4.74 6.11 -26.35
N ASN A 193 -4.30 5.76 -25.14
CA ASN A 193 -3.31 6.55 -24.38
C ASN A 193 -1.86 6.13 -24.61
N ARG A 194 -1.64 5.01 -25.32
CA ARG A 194 -0.33 4.57 -25.80
C ARG A 194 0.70 4.41 -24.66
N TYR A 195 1.96 4.36 -25.05
CA TYR A 195 3.13 4.30 -24.18
C TYR A 195 4.24 5.16 -24.81
N PHE A 196 5.33 5.41 -24.09
CA PHE A 196 6.47 6.15 -24.63
C PHE A 196 7.37 5.23 -25.45
N LEU A 197 7.78 5.64 -26.65
CA LEU A 197 8.66 4.86 -27.52
C LEU A 197 9.71 5.75 -28.19
N LEU A 198 10.97 5.37 -28.05
CA LEU A 198 12.10 5.87 -28.82
C LEU A 198 12.53 4.82 -29.86
N ASN A 199 12.86 5.29 -31.05
CA ASN A 199 13.48 4.45 -32.07
C ASN A 199 15.00 4.28 -31.83
N GLU A 200 15.65 3.48 -32.67
CA GLU A 200 17.11 3.24 -32.66
C GLU A 200 17.96 4.52 -32.75
N LYS A 201 17.42 5.58 -33.35
CA LYS A 201 18.10 6.88 -33.50
C LYS A 201 17.87 7.81 -32.30
N GLY A 202 17.11 7.37 -31.30
CA GLY A 202 16.71 8.19 -30.15
C GLY A 202 15.59 9.19 -30.44
N GLU A 203 14.93 9.08 -31.60
CA GLU A 203 13.81 9.95 -31.95
C GLU A 203 12.51 9.45 -31.30
N LYS A 204 11.70 10.41 -30.83
CA LYS A 204 10.44 10.12 -30.15
C LYS A 204 9.36 9.71 -31.15
N VAL A 205 8.98 8.43 -31.13
CA VAL A 205 7.93 7.86 -31.98
C VAL A 205 6.56 7.98 -31.31
N GLU A 206 6.48 7.68 -30.01
CA GLU A 206 5.23 7.73 -29.25
C GLU A 206 5.42 8.43 -27.91
N THR A 207 4.33 8.98 -27.38
CA THR A 207 4.28 9.56 -26.03
C THR A 207 3.06 9.01 -25.32
N GLN A 208 3.23 8.62 -24.05
CA GLN A 208 2.12 8.22 -23.21
C GLN A 208 1.24 9.45 -22.89
N LEU A 209 -0.04 9.38 -23.26
CA LEU A 209 -1.01 10.48 -23.13
C LEU A 209 -1.98 10.29 -21.96
N GLY A 210 -1.83 9.21 -21.20
CA GLY A 210 -2.68 8.92 -20.05
C GLY A 210 -2.13 7.83 -19.15
N VAL A 211 -2.66 7.76 -17.93
CA VAL A 211 -2.20 6.84 -16.87
C VAL A 211 -3.36 6.09 -16.24
N VAL A 212 -3.08 4.83 -15.88
CA VAL A 212 -3.97 4.04 -15.02
C VAL A 212 -3.60 4.31 -13.57
N ARG A 213 -4.55 4.83 -12.80
CA ARG A 213 -4.46 4.95 -11.35
C ARG A 213 -5.20 3.78 -10.71
N THR A 214 -4.49 2.93 -9.96
CA THR A 214 -5.11 1.85 -9.19
C THR A 214 -5.18 2.22 -7.71
N ASN A 215 -6.34 2.03 -7.09
CA ASN A 215 -6.49 2.20 -5.66
C ASN A 215 -7.17 1.00 -5.01
N CYS A 216 -6.81 0.82 -3.75
CA CYS A 216 -7.40 -0.13 -2.81
C CYS A 216 -7.25 0.49 -1.41
N ILE A 217 -7.76 -0.16 -0.38
CA ILE A 217 -7.62 0.31 1.00
C ILE A 217 -6.15 0.42 1.43
N ASP A 218 -5.36 -0.62 1.12
CA ASP A 218 -3.94 -0.66 1.52
C ASP A 218 -2.98 -0.32 0.36
N CYS A 219 -3.44 -0.39 -0.89
CA CYS A 219 -2.62 -0.21 -2.09
C CYS A 219 -1.31 -1.03 -2.07
N LEU A 220 -1.42 -2.28 -1.59
CA LEU A 220 -0.32 -3.25 -1.56
C LEU A 220 -0.66 -4.43 -2.47
N ASP A 221 -1.41 -5.39 -1.95
CA ASP A 221 -1.52 -6.72 -2.57
C ASP A 221 -2.40 -6.71 -3.84
N ARG A 222 -3.66 -6.23 -3.74
CA ARG A 222 -4.61 -6.19 -4.88
C ARG A 222 -4.12 -5.30 -6.02
N THR A 223 -3.55 -4.14 -5.67
CA THR A 223 -3.03 -3.18 -6.65
C THR A 223 -1.79 -3.71 -7.36
N ASN A 224 -0.89 -4.42 -6.68
CA ASN A 224 0.28 -4.99 -7.33
C ASN A 224 -0.10 -6.04 -8.37
N VAL A 225 -1.06 -6.91 -8.03
CA VAL A 225 -1.58 -7.91 -8.97
C VAL A 225 -2.20 -7.25 -10.20
N THR A 226 -3.07 -6.24 -10.02
CA THR A 226 -3.68 -5.53 -11.13
C THR A 226 -2.65 -4.78 -11.99
N GLN A 227 -1.69 -4.08 -11.38
CA GLN A 227 -0.64 -3.37 -12.12
C GLN A 227 0.29 -4.33 -12.89
N SER A 228 0.61 -5.48 -12.32
CA SER A 228 1.40 -6.53 -12.98
C SER A 228 0.67 -7.10 -14.20
N MET A 229 -0.65 -7.33 -14.10
CA MET A 229 -1.47 -7.75 -15.24
C MET A 229 -1.47 -6.70 -16.36
N ILE A 230 -1.68 -5.42 -16.03
CA ILE A 230 -1.66 -4.33 -17.02
C ILE A 230 -0.26 -4.19 -17.65
N GLY A 231 0.80 -4.27 -16.84
CA GLY A 231 2.18 -4.22 -17.31
C GLY A 231 2.53 -5.37 -18.25
N ARG A 232 2.01 -6.57 -17.96
CA ARG A 232 2.15 -7.77 -18.80
C ARG A 232 1.50 -7.56 -20.16
N LYS A 233 0.25 -7.09 -20.18
CA LYS A 233 -0.50 -6.84 -21.41
C LYS A 233 0.12 -5.72 -22.25
N MET A 234 0.63 -4.67 -21.60
CA MET A 234 1.37 -3.62 -22.29
C MET A 234 2.69 -4.15 -22.90
N LEU A 235 3.40 -5.01 -22.18
CA LEU A 235 4.63 -5.62 -22.68
C LEU A 235 4.37 -6.54 -23.89
N GLU A 236 3.29 -7.33 -23.85
CA GLU A 236 2.83 -8.12 -24.99
C GLU A 236 2.52 -7.23 -26.21
N PHE A 237 1.85 -6.10 -25.98
CA PHE A 237 1.56 -5.13 -27.05
C PHE A 237 2.84 -4.51 -27.63
N GLN A 238 3.82 -4.20 -26.79
CA GLN A 238 5.14 -3.71 -27.20
C GLN A 238 5.89 -4.74 -28.06
N PHE A 239 5.95 -6.00 -27.64
CA PHE A 239 6.60 -7.07 -28.41
C PHE A 239 5.95 -7.31 -29.76
N LYS A 240 4.61 -7.29 -29.83
CA LYS A 240 3.87 -7.41 -31.09
C LYS A 240 4.15 -6.24 -32.02
N ARG A 241 4.18 -5.01 -31.50
CA ARG A 241 4.47 -3.81 -32.29
C ARG A 241 5.91 -3.77 -32.83
N LEU A 242 6.86 -4.33 -32.09
CA LEU A 242 8.26 -4.42 -32.48
C LEU A 242 8.56 -5.69 -33.32
N GLY A 243 7.55 -6.51 -33.63
CA GLY A 243 7.68 -7.66 -34.51
C GLY A 243 8.33 -8.90 -33.91
N ILE A 244 8.52 -8.96 -32.59
CA ILE A 244 9.05 -10.15 -31.91
C ILE A 244 7.96 -11.20 -31.72
N PHE A 245 6.78 -10.77 -31.29
CA PHE A 245 5.65 -11.67 -31.08
C PHE A 245 4.74 -11.71 -32.30
N SER A 246 4.32 -12.91 -32.65
CA SER A 246 3.20 -13.12 -33.58
C SER A 246 1.89 -12.62 -32.97
N ALA A 247 0.85 -12.43 -33.79
CA ALA A 247 -0.44 -11.88 -33.33
C ALA A 247 -1.06 -12.67 -32.14
N ASP A 248 -0.92 -14.00 -32.15
CA ASP A 248 -1.46 -14.90 -31.12
C ASP A 248 -0.47 -15.23 -30.01
N GLU A 249 0.77 -14.74 -30.10
CA GLU A 249 1.82 -15.05 -29.15
C GLU A 249 1.72 -14.19 -27.89
N THR A 250 2.03 -14.79 -26.75
CA THR A 250 1.93 -14.18 -25.42
C THR A 250 3.17 -14.47 -24.60
N ILE A 251 3.34 -13.75 -23.48
CA ILE A 251 4.46 -14.01 -22.57
C ILE A 251 4.40 -15.44 -22.01
N SER A 252 3.20 -15.99 -21.82
CA SER A 252 3.00 -17.36 -21.34
C SER A 252 3.55 -18.43 -22.30
N SER A 253 3.74 -18.12 -23.58
CA SER A 253 4.39 -19.00 -24.55
C SER A 253 5.90 -19.16 -24.30
N HIS A 254 6.50 -18.29 -23.48
CA HIS A 254 7.93 -18.23 -23.20
C HIS A 254 8.20 -18.42 -21.70
N PRO A 255 8.43 -19.66 -21.22
CA PRO A 255 8.55 -19.95 -19.78
C PRO A 255 9.61 -19.12 -19.06
N ASN A 256 10.80 -18.97 -19.63
CA ASN A 256 11.90 -18.20 -19.00
C ASN A 256 11.56 -16.71 -18.84
N LEU A 257 10.89 -16.13 -19.85
CA LEU A 257 10.42 -14.75 -19.82
C LEU A 257 9.30 -14.58 -18.79
N ASP A 258 8.35 -15.51 -18.78
CA ASP A 258 7.21 -15.49 -17.88
C ASP A 258 7.65 -15.59 -16.41
N GLU A 259 8.55 -16.53 -16.08
CA GLU A 259 9.12 -16.67 -14.74
C GLU A 259 9.89 -15.42 -14.31
N SER A 260 10.72 -14.85 -15.20
CA SER A 260 11.49 -13.63 -14.92
C SER A 260 10.56 -12.44 -14.67
N PHE A 261 9.51 -12.29 -15.48
CA PHE A 261 8.51 -11.24 -15.32
C PHE A 261 7.72 -11.39 -14.02
N LYS A 262 7.29 -12.61 -13.69
CA LYS A 262 6.59 -12.94 -12.43
C LYS A 262 7.46 -12.60 -11.22
N LYS A 263 8.74 -12.98 -11.25
CA LYS A 263 9.70 -12.64 -10.20
C LYS A 263 9.88 -11.12 -10.05
N LEU A 264 10.08 -10.41 -11.17
CA LEU A 264 10.25 -8.96 -11.20
C LEU A 264 9.11 -8.22 -10.48
N TRP A 265 7.85 -8.57 -10.81
CA TRP A 265 6.67 -7.92 -10.21
C TRP A 265 6.39 -8.36 -8.77
N ALA A 266 6.82 -9.56 -8.38
CA ALA A 266 6.71 -10.01 -7.01
C ALA A 266 7.69 -9.27 -6.10
N ASP A 267 8.95 -9.14 -6.52
CA ASP A 267 9.99 -8.43 -5.77
C ASP A 267 9.66 -6.93 -5.67
N HIS A 268 9.16 -6.32 -6.76
CA HIS A 268 8.60 -4.96 -6.74
C HIS A 268 7.45 -4.79 -5.72
N GLY A 269 6.55 -5.77 -5.65
CA GLY A 269 5.44 -5.76 -4.70
C GLY A 269 5.91 -5.84 -3.24
N ASP A 270 6.88 -6.73 -2.98
CA ASP A 270 7.47 -6.94 -1.66
C ASP A 270 8.19 -5.68 -1.16
N ASP A 271 9.02 -5.06 -1.99
CA ASP A 271 9.76 -3.85 -1.60
C ASP A 271 8.85 -2.70 -1.21
N ILE A 272 7.80 -2.44 -2.00
CA ILE A 272 6.86 -1.37 -1.69
C ILE A 272 6.03 -1.71 -0.44
N SER A 273 5.68 -2.98 -0.25
CA SER A 273 5.00 -3.44 0.96
C SER A 273 5.86 -3.28 2.21
N ILE A 274 7.16 -3.60 2.14
CA ILE A 274 8.09 -3.45 3.27
C ILE A 274 8.20 -1.98 3.66
N GLN A 275 8.29 -1.09 2.67
CA GLN A 275 8.44 0.34 2.95
C GLN A 275 7.18 0.96 3.58
N TYR A 276 5.98 0.44 3.28
CA TYR A 276 4.72 0.97 3.82
C TYR A 276 4.25 0.27 5.10
N SER A 277 4.36 -1.07 5.17
CA SER A 277 3.82 -1.92 6.24
C SER A 277 4.89 -2.64 7.08
N GLY A 278 6.17 -2.53 6.72
CA GLY A 278 7.28 -3.20 7.40
C GLY A 278 7.38 -4.71 7.15
N THR A 279 6.60 -5.23 6.19
CA THR A 279 6.60 -6.65 5.79
C THR A 279 6.44 -6.82 4.29
N PRO A 280 6.91 -7.94 3.71
CA PRO A 280 6.65 -8.31 2.31
C PRO A 280 5.16 -8.33 1.97
N ALA A 281 4.81 -8.26 0.68
CA ALA A 281 3.42 -8.29 0.23
C ALA A 281 2.78 -9.62 0.62
N LEU A 282 1.49 -9.58 0.98
CA LEU A 282 0.73 -10.82 1.15
C LEU A 282 0.34 -11.30 -0.24
N LYS A 283 0.17 -12.61 -0.40
CA LYS A 283 -0.15 -13.22 -1.70
C LYS A 283 0.95 -13.01 -2.76
N GLY A 284 2.21 -12.78 -2.34
CA GLY A 284 3.34 -12.67 -3.28
C GLY A 284 3.56 -13.97 -4.08
N ASP A 285 3.18 -15.11 -3.51
CA ASP A 285 3.18 -16.42 -4.17
C ASP A 285 2.30 -16.45 -5.42
N PHE A 286 1.18 -15.72 -5.42
CA PHE A 286 0.34 -15.60 -6.61
C PHE A 286 1.06 -14.91 -7.77
N VAL A 287 1.80 -13.83 -7.49
CA VAL A 287 2.57 -13.13 -8.54
C VAL A 287 3.73 -13.99 -9.02
N ARG A 288 4.40 -14.72 -8.11
CA ARG A 288 5.55 -15.59 -8.44
C ARG A 288 5.18 -16.86 -9.18
N CYS A 289 4.11 -17.54 -8.77
CA CYS A 289 3.79 -18.90 -9.22
C CYS A 289 2.46 -18.98 -9.99
N GLY A 290 1.67 -17.92 -10.04
CA GLY A 290 0.33 -17.92 -10.65
C GLY A 290 -0.73 -18.69 -9.85
N GLN A 291 -0.36 -19.34 -8.74
CA GLN A 291 -1.25 -20.11 -7.86
C GLN A 291 -0.82 -19.97 -6.39
N ARG A 292 -1.74 -20.26 -5.47
CA ARG A 292 -1.51 -20.25 -4.02
C ARG A 292 -0.75 -21.51 -3.58
N THR A 293 0.38 -21.36 -2.88
CA THR A 293 1.14 -22.51 -2.35
C THR A 293 0.92 -22.66 -0.84
N ALA A 294 0.97 -23.90 -0.31
CA ALA A 294 0.82 -24.15 1.12
C ALA A 294 1.90 -23.44 1.96
N HIS A 295 3.13 -23.40 1.46
CA HIS A 295 4.22 -22.64 2.07
C HIS A 295 3.94 -21.12 2.05
N GLY A 296 3.40 -20.60 0.93
CA GLY A 296 2.97 -19.21 0.82
C GLY A 296 1.89 -18.82 1.83
N ILE A 297 0.93 -19.72 2.12
CA ILE A 297 -0.11 -19.48 3.14
C ILE A 297 0.49 -19.35 4.55
N MET A 298 1.46 -20.20 4.90
CA MET A 298 2.14 -20.10 6.20
C MET A 298 2.94 -18.80 6.33
N ALA A 299 3.69 -18.44 5.28
CA ALA A 299 4.43 -17.19 5.22
C ALA A 299 3.50 -15.96 5.32
N ASP A 300 2.36 -15.98 4.63
CA ASP A 300 1.31 -14.96 4.72
C ASP A 300 0.79 -14.81 6.16
N GLY A 301 0.58 -15.94 6.86
CA GLY A 301 0.16 -15.94 8.26
C GLY A 301 1.17 -15.27 9.20
N TYR A 302 2.46 -15.62 9.06
CA TYR A 302 3.53 -14.98 9.83
C TYR A 302 3.64 -13.47 9.52
N ASN A 303 3.59 -13.11 8.24
CA ASN A 303 3.62 -11.71 7.81
C ASN A 303 2.40 -10.92 8.33
N ALA A 304 1.22 -11.53 8.38
CA ALA A 304 0.03 -10.89 8.94
C ALA A 304 0.17 -10.62 10.45
N LEU A 305 0.73 -11.55 11.22
CA LEU A 305 1.03 -11.36 12.64
C LEU A 305 2.09 -10.28 12.86
N LYS A 306 3.16 -10.29 12.05
CA LYS A 306 4.21 -9.26 12.09
C LYS A 306 3.63 -7.88 11.75
N ARG A 307 2.81 -7.77 10.71
CA ARG A 307 2.08 -6.52 10.36
C ARG A 307 1.22 -6.03 11.53
N TYR A 308 0.47 -6.93 12.18
CA TYR A 308 -0.34 -6.57 13.34
C TYR A 308 0.51 -5.99 14.47
N TYR A 309 1.65 -6.63 14.79
CA TYR A 309 2.57 -6.14 15.80
C TYR A 309 3.16 -4.77 15.43
N LEU A 310 3.67 -4.60 14.21
CA LEU A 310 4.28 -3.36 13.75
C LEU A 310 3.27 -2.19 13.78
N ASN A 311 2.08 -2.39 13.21
CA ASN A 311 1.02 -1.38 13.16
C ASN A 311 0.63 -0.90 14.56
N ASN A 312 0.54 -1.81 15.54
CA ASN A 312 0.08 -1.47 16.89
C ASN A 312 1.20 -0.95 17.78
N PHE A 313 2.46 -1.39 17.62
CA PHE A 313 3.49 -1.17 18.64
C PHE A 313 4.75 -0.44 18.17
N GLN A 314 4.97 -0.26 16.86
CA GLN A 314 6.18 0.40 16.34
C GLN A 314 5.89 1.54 15.35
N ASP A 315 4.78 1.47 14.64
CA ASP A 315 4.50 2.37 13.51
C ASP A 315 4.30 3.84 13.90
N GLY A 316 3.94 4.15 15.15
CA GLY A 316 3.83 5.52 15.65
C GLY A 316 5.20 6.19 15.80
N THR A 317 6.17 5.51 16.40
CA THR A 317 7.56 5.99 16.49
C THR A 317 8.19 6.09 15.10
N LYS A 318 7.88 5.13 14.22
CA LYS A 318 8.33 5.16 12.82
C LYS A 318 7.75 6.36 12.07
N GLN A 319 6.49 6.72 12.32
CA GLN A 319 5.87 7.92 11.76
C GLN A 319 6.61 9.19 12.20
N ASP A 320 6.92 9.32 13.49
CA ASP A 320 7.70 10.47 14.00
C ASP A 320 9.07 10.58 13.31
N ALA A 321 9.77 9.45 13.10
CA ALA A 321 11.04 9.43 12.39
C ALA A 321 10.90 9.86 10.92
N ILE A 322 9.84 9.43 10.24
CA ILE A 322 9.53 9.83 8.86
C ILE A 322 9.28 11.34 8.78
N ASP A 323 8.46 11.87 9.70
CA ASP A 323 8.10 13.30 9.71
C ASP A 323 9.31 14.20 9.99
N LEU A 324 10.25 13.75 10.85
CA LEU A 324 11.53 14.44 11.07
C LEU A 324 12.42 14.40 9.83
N LEU A 325 12.62 13.22 9.24
CA LEU A 325 13.51 13.04 8.10
C LEU A 325 13.04 13.85 6.87
N GLN A 326 11.73 13.99 6.69
CA GLN A 326 11.14 14.71 5.57
C GLN A 326 10.93 16.20 5.83
N GLY A 327 11.23 16.68 7.04
CA GLY A 327 11.05 18.08 7.40
C GLY A 327 9.58 18.50 7.56
N HIS A 328 8.67 17.54 7.73
CA HIS A 328 7.27 17.83 8.09
C HIS A 328 7.12 18.30 9.54
N TYR A 329 8.15 18.13 10.36
CA TYR A 329 8.26 18.69 11.69
C TYR A 329 9.61 19.39 11.86
N ILE A 330 9.58 20.67 12.23
CA ILE A 330 10.77 21.45 12.54
C ILE A 330 10.92 21.47 14.06
N VAL A 331 12.03 20.93 14.55
CA VAL A 331 12.37 20.96 15.97
C VAL A 331 12.68 22.41 16.34
N SER A 332 11.77 23.07 17.07
CA SER A 332 12.05 24.39 17.62
C SER A 332 13.09 24.23 18.72
N VAL A 333 14.28 24.82 18.52
CA VAL A 333 15.35 24.92 19.54
C VAL A 333 14.97 26.01 20.57
N ALA A 334 13.77 25.94 21.14
CA ALA A 334 13.43 26.76 22.29
C ALA A 334 14.05 26.09 23.53
N ARG A 335 14.90 26.83 24.24
CA ARG A 335 15.54 26.43 25.51
C ARG A 335 14.57 26.33 26.69
N ASP A 336 13.27 26.48 26.45
CA ASP A 336 12.27 26.20 27.45
C ASP A 336 11.95 24.72 27.38
N THR A 337 12.35 24.03 28.45
CA THR A 337 12.02 22.65 28.78
C THR A 337 10.68 22.30 28.15
N MET A 338 10.69 21.45 27.12
CA MET A 338 9.44 20.95 26.54
C MET A 338 8.57 20.58 27.74
N GLN A 339 7.45 21.29 27.91
CA GLN A 339 6.38 20.79 28.75
C GLN A 339 6.10 19.42 28.14
N SER A 340 6.64 18.38 28.76
CA SER A 340 6.21 17.03 28.46
C SER A 340 4.71 17.14 28.62
N SER A 341 3.97 16.98 27.52
CA SER A 341 2.54 16.77 27.59
C SER A 341 2.39 15.64 28.58
N GLN A 342 2.12 15.97 29.85
CA GLN A 342 2.09 14.98 30.90
C GLN A 342 1.07 13.96 30.43
N ARG A 343 1.53 12.72 30.22
CA ARG A 343 0.61 11.62 29.91
C ARG A 343 -0.38 11.59 31.06
N GLY A 344 -1.59 12.09 30.83
CA GLY A 344 -2.63 12.13 31.84
C GLY A 344 -3.39 10.81 31.82
N GLY A 345 -3.63 10.22 32.99
CA GLY A 345 -4.53 9.07 33.15
C GLY A 345 -3.97 7.75 32.61
N ILE A 346 -4.82 6.99 31.91
CA ILE A 346 -4.53 5.61 31.45
C ILE A 346 -3.30 5.56 30.54
N GLU A 347 -3.04 6.60 29.74
CA GLU A 347 -1.90 6.67 28.79
C GLU A 347 -0.53 6.70 29.49
N ALA A 348 -0.46 7.08 30.78
CA ALA A 348 0.78 7.05 31.56
C ALA A 348 1.18 5.63 31.98
N VAL A 349 0.18 4.78 32.22
CA VAL A 349 0.32 3.43 32.78
C VAL A 349 0.11 2.35 31.72
N ALA A 350 -0.48 2.70 30.58
CA ALA A 350 -0.77 1.78 29.48
C ALA A 350 0.52 1.21 28.87
N SER A 351 0.82 -0.04 29.21
CA SER A 351 1.89 -0.84 28.62
C SER A 351 1.34 -2.21 28.24
N PHE A 352 1.24 -2.48 26.93
CA PHE A 352 0.72 -3.75 26.45
C PHE A 352 1.55 -4.96 26.92
N PRO A 353 2.89 -4.93 26.91
CA PRO A 353 3.69 -6.04 27.45
C PRO A 353 3.40 -6.34 28.92
N VAL A 354 3.21 -5.30 29.75
CA VAL A 354 2.86 -5.47 31.17
C VAL A 354 1.48 -6.06 31.31
N ALA A 355 0.48 -5.54 30.59
CA ALA A 355 -0.88 -6.07 30.62
C ALA A 355 -0.94 -7.53 30.14
N PHE A 356 -0.20 -7.87 29.07
CA PHE A 356 -0.09 -9.24 28.57
C PHE A 356 0.56 -10.17 29.59
N ALA A 357 1.66 -9.75 30.23
CA ALA A 357 2.30 -10.52 31.28
C ALA A 357 1.37 -10.79 32.46
N LEU A 358 0.58 -9.79 32.89
CA LEU A 358 -0.41 -9.95 33.96
C LEU A 358 -1.53 -10.91 33.60
N ILE A 359 -2.04 -10.87 32.36
CA ILE A 359 -3.06 -11.81 31.87
C ILE A 359 -2.48 -13.23 31.84
N MET A 360 -1.28 -13.41 31.31
CA MET A 360 -0.64 -14.73 31.23
C MET A 360 -0.34 -15.30 32.61
N LEU A 361 0.13 -14.46 33.55
CA LEU A 361 0.34 -14.86 34.94
C LEU A 361 -0.97 -15.25 35.61
N GLY A 362 -2.04 -14.46 35.43
CA GLY A 362 -3.35 -14.78 35.97
C GLY A 362 -3.93 -16.09 35.42
N LEU A 363 -3.83 -16.33 34.10
CA LEU A 363 -4.25 -17.60 33.49
C LEU A 363 -3.41 -18.79 33.97
N PHE A 364 -2.09 -18.59 34.13
CA PHE A 364 -1.20 -19.62 34.67
C PHE A 364 -1.57 -19.99 36.12
N LEU A 365 -1.77 -18.98 36.98
CA LEU A 365 -2.23 -19.18 38.36
C LEU A 365 -3.60 -19.84 38.40
N ALA A 366 -4.53 -19.45 37.54
CA ALA A 366 -5.85 -20.08 37.43
C ALA A 366 -5.74 -21.57 37.07
N ALA A 367 -4.85 -21.93 36.14
CA ALA A 367 -4.61 -23.31 35.75
C ALA A 367 -3.94 -24.13 36.87
N LEU A 368 -3.01 -23.54 37.62
CA LEU A 368 -2.40 -24.19 38.78
C LEU A 368 -3.42 -24.44 39.89
N SER A 369 -4.23 -23.45 40.23
CA SER A 369 -5.32 -23.62 41.21
C SER A 369 -6.32 -24.67 40.75
N LEU A 370 -6.70 -24.70 39.46
CA LEU A 370 -7.63 -25.69 38.93
C LEU A 370 -7.10 -27.12 39.08
N ARG A 371 -5.79 -27.33 38.90
CA ARG A 371 -5.15 -28.66 39.10
C ARG A 371 -5.17 -29.12 40.55
N GLN A 372 -5.22 -28.19 41.51
CA GLN A 372 -5.21 -28.48 42.95
C GLN A 372 -6.61 -28.64 43.57
N VAL A 373 -7.68 -28.49 42.78
CA VAL A 373 -9.08 -28.63 43.24
C VAL A 373 -9.36 -30.00 43.84
N ARG A 374 -8.69 -31.06 43.37
CA ARG A 374 -8.86 -32.41 43.92
C ARG A 374 -8.41 -32.53 45.38
N ASN A 375 -7.49 -31.66 45.82
CA ASN A 375 -6.92 -31.69 47.16
C ASN A 375 -7.62 -30.72 48.12
N ASP A 376 -8.01 -29.54 47.64
CA ASP A 376 -8.76 -28.55 48.41
C ASP A 376 -9.77 -27.83 47.50
N PRO A 377 -11.09 -27.93 47.80
CA PRO A 377 -12.14 -27.30 47.00
C PRO A 377 -12.06 -25.77 46.94
N TRP A 378 -11.40 -25.10 47.91
CA TRP A 378 -11.18 -23.63 47.84
C TRP A 378 -10.34 -23.20 46.64
N ASN A 379 -9.51 -24.09 46.10
CA ASN A 379 -8.74 -23.81 44.89
C ASN A 379 -9.61 -23.57 43.65
N LEU A 380 -10.86 -24.03 43.65
CA LEU A 380 -11.82 -23.71 42.59
C LEU A 380 -12.17 -22.22 42.62
N LEU A 381 -12.39 -21.67 43.82
CA LEU A 381 -12.66 -20.25 44.00
C LEU A 381 -11.46 -19.39 43.57
N PHE A 382 -10.23 -19.76 43.98
CA PHE A 382 -9.03 -19.06 43.54
C PHE A 382 -8.85 -19.09 42.02
N SER A 383 -9.10 -20.25 41.39
CA SER A 383 -9.06 -20.37 39.93
C SER A 383 -10.05 -19.40 39.24
N MET A 384 -11.28 -19.31 39.74
CA MET A 384 -12.29 -18.36 39.23
C MET A 384 -11.88 -16.90 39.43
N ILE A 385 -11.26 -16.55 40.56
CA ILE A 385 -10.76 -15.18 40.82
C ILE A 385 -9.64 -14.83 39.83
N TRP A 386 -8.63 -15.68 39.67
CA TRP A 386 -7.53 -15.42 38.74
C TRP A 386 -8.00 -15.35 37.28
N ALA A 387 -8.92 -16.23 36.88
CA ALA A 387 -9.52 -16.21 35.56
C ALA A 387 -10.36 -14.94 35.32
N SER A 388 -11.23 -14.56 36.28
CA SER A 388 -12.06 -13.36 36.16
C SER A 388 -11.24 -12.08 36.15
N MET A 389 -10.16 -12.00 36.94
CA MET A 389 -9.24 -10.86 36.89
C MET A 389 -8.51 -10.78 35.55
N SER A 390 -8.08 -11.91 34.99
CA SER A 390 -7.45 -11.97 33.66
C SER A 390 -8.41 -11.50 32.56
N VAL A 391 -9.68 -11.94 32.63
CA VAL A 391 -10.74 -11.50 31.72
C VAL A 391 -11.04 -10.00 31.90
N GLY A 392 -11.09 -9.52 33.14
CA GLY A 392 -11.30 -8.10 33.45
C GLY A 392 -10.19 -7.20 32.89
N ILE A 393 -8.93 -7.60 33.05
CA ILE A 393 -7.78 -6.89 32.47
C ILE A 393 -7.85 -6.93 30.94
N ALA A 394 -8.13 -8.10 30.34
CA ALA A 394 -8.27 -8.22 28.89
C ALA A 394 -9.41 -7.33 28.33
N ALA A 395 -10.55 -7.28 29.02
CA ALA A 395 -11.67 -6.43 28.66
C ALA A 395 -11.31 -4.94 28.77
N PHE A 396 -10.61 -4.55 29.83
CA PHE A 396 -10.13 -3.17 30.02
C PHE A 396 -9.13 -2.75 28.93
N VAL A 397 -8.16 -3.61 28.62
CA VAL A 397 -7.18 -3.37 27.53
C VAL A 397 -7.88 -3.25 26.20
N LYS A 398 -8.86 -4.12 25.91
CA LYS A 398 -9.63 -4.07 24.65
C LYS A 398 -10.47 -2.79 24.55
N ALA A 399 -11.13 -2.38 25.63
CA ALA A 399 -11.93 -1.16 25.65
C ALA A 399 -11.08 0.10 25.46
N ASN A 400 -9.85 0.09 25.98
CA ASN A 400 -8.90 1.20 25.90
C ASN A 400 -7.76 0.95 24.90
N GLY A 401 -7.95 0.07 23.91
CA GLY A 401 -6.85 -0.45 23.09
C GLY A 401 -6.03 0.64 22.41
N ARG A 402 -6.71 1.71 21.99
CA ARG A 402 -6.15 2.95 21.47
C ARG A 402 -5.00 3.50 22.35
N ALA A 403 -5.09 3.45 23.68
CA ALA A 403 -4.07 3.95 24.62
C ALA A 403 -2.87 3.00 24.79
N PHE A 404 -3.06 1.72 24.48
CA PHE A 404 -2.01 0.68 24.55
C PHE A 404 -1.22 0.56 23.24
N CYS A 405 -1.70 1.17 22.15
CA CYS A 405 -0.99 1.26 20.88
C CYS A 405 0.08 2.36 20.91
N ASN A 406 1.18 2.13 20.18
CA ASN A 406 2.21 3.11 19.92
C ASN A 406 1.70 4.17 18.94
N ARG A 407 1.70 5.44 19.38
CA ARG A 407 1.20 6.57 18.61
C ARG A 407 2.31 7.56 18.25
N PRO A 408 2.21 8.26 17.10
CA PRO A 408 3.06 9.40 16.79
C PRO A 408 2.92 10.47 17.87
N ARG A 409 4.03 11.11 18.22
CA ARG A 409 4.10 12.15 19.25
C ARG A 409 4.23 13.55 18.66
N LEU A 410 4.80 13.67 17.47
CA LEU A 410 5.07 14.97 16.83
C LEU A 410 3.80 15.55 16.22
N HIS A 411 3.09 14.75 15.43
CA HIS A 411 1.78 15.08 14.86
C HIS A 411 0.73 14.15 15.44
N GLN A 412 0.04 14.59 16.48
CA GLN A 412 -1.04 13.80 17.06
C GLN A 412 -2.27 13.87 16.14
N PRO A 413 -2.81 12.73 15.68
CA PRO A 413 -4.10 12.73 15.00
C PRO A 413 -5.17 13.28 15.93
N ARG A 414 -6.14 14.01 15.37
CA ARG A 414 -7.24 14.60 16.14
C ARG A 414 -8.01 13.50 16.87
N ARG A 415 -8.28 13.71 18.16
CA ARG A 415 -8.94 12.75 19.06
C ARG A 415 -10.37 12.42 18.64
#